data_AF-A0A3R6ARK7-F1
#
_entry.id   AF-A0A3R6ARK7-F1
#
_cell.length_a   1.000
_cell.length_b   1.000
_cell.length_c   1.000
_cell.angle_alpha   90.00
_cell.angle_beta   90.00
_cell.angle_gamma   90.00
#
_symmetry.space_group_name_H-M   'P 1'
#
loop_
_entity.id
_entity.type
_entity.pdbx_description
1 polymer ?
#
loop_
_entity_poly.entity_id
_entity_poly.type
_entity_poly.pdbx_seq_one_letter_code
_entity_poly.pdbx_strand_id
1 'polypeptide(L)'
;MPRTIAYRAGGFTNCGISYTKFSQEELAEMKDRVMTESESITKKYCSTCKYYAEYEGVCCNGDSEHCADFRGLDDTCEKWKENEE
;
A
#
# COMPACT_ATOMS: atom_id res chain seq x y z
N MET A 1 -24.45 -11.20 -23.60
CA MET A 1 -24.05 -10.95 -22.19
C MET A 1 -24.31 -9.48 -21.91
N PRO A 2 -25.19 -9.11 -20.95
CA PRO A 2 -25.42 -7.70 -20.66
C PRO A 2 -24.15 -7.10 -20.06
N ARG A 3 -23.63 -6.04 -20.67
CA ARG A 3 -22.49 -5.29 -20.16
C ARG A 3 -22.99 -4.54 -18.91
N THR A 4 -22.54 -4.94 -17.73
CA THR A 4 -22.83 -4.20 -16.49
C THR A 4 -22.27 -2.79 -16.61
N ILE A 5 -23.14 -1.78 -16.58
CA ILE A 5 -22.78 -0.35 -16.66
C ILE A 5 -22.68 0.19 -15.24
N ALA A 6 -21.52 0.74 -14.86
CA ALA A 6 -21.35 1.42 -13.58
C ALA A 6 -21.60 2.93 -13.75
N TYR A 7 -22.38 3.52 -12.84
CA TYR A 7 -22.58 4.96 -12.75
C TYR A 7 -21.91 5.48 -11.48
N ARG A 8 -21.16 6.57 -11.59
CA ARG A 8 -20.66 7.31 -10.43
C ARG A 8 -21.45 8.60 -10.32
N ALA A 9 -22.07 8.83 -9.16
CA ALA A 9 -22.70 10.10 -8.85
C ALA A 9 -21.61 11.19 -8.82
N GLY A 10 -21.81 12.24 -9.60
CA GLY A 10 -20.98 13.44 -9.56
C GLY A 10 -21.40 14.38 -8.42
N GLY A 11 -21.08 15.66 -8.55
CA GLY A 11 -21.50 16.68 -7.59
C GLY A 11 -23.00 17.01 -7.68
N PHE A 12 -23.55 17.57 -6.60
CA PHE A 12 -24.91 18.10 -6.58
C PHE A 12 -24.92 19.44 -7.33
N THR A 13 -25.51 19.45 -8.52
CA THR A 13 -25.68 20.69 -9.30
C THR A 13 -27.05 21.29 -8.98
N ASN A 14 -27.26 22.58 -9.29
CA ASN A 14 -28.57 23.21 -9.14
C ASN A 14 -29.68 22.55 -10.01
N CYS A 15 -29.29 21.70 -10.97
CA CYS A 15 -30.17 20.92 -11.84
C CYS A 15 -30.29 19.43 -11.42
N GLY A 16 -29.80 19.06 -10.24
CA GLY A 16 -29.88 17.71 -9.69
C GLY A 16 -28.54 16.95 -9.68
N ILE A 17 -28.61 15.64 -9.48
CA ILE A 17 -27.44 14.75 -9.42
C ILE A 17 -27.02 14.38 -10.85
N SER A 18 -25.86 14.87 -11.28
CA SER A 18 -25.24 14.43 -12.53
C SER A 18 -24.61 13.05 -12.35
N TYR A 19 -24.75 12.15 -13.32
CA TYR A 19 -24.12 10.82 -13.31
C TYR A 19 -23.17 10.68 -14.50
N THR A 20 -21.96 10.19 -14.24
CA THR A 20 -21.00 9.82 -15.30
C THR A 20 -21.02 8.32 -15.52
N LYS A 21 -21.14 7.89 -16.78
CA LYS A 21 -21.11 6.48 -17.17
C LYS A 21 -19.67 6.01 -17.32
N PHE A 22 -19.32 4.88 -16.71
CA PHE A 22 -18.02 4.22 -16.90
C PHE A 22 -18.18 2.90 -17.65
N SER A 23 -17.29 2.66 -18.60
CA SER A 23 -17.13 1.36 -19.26
C SER A 23 -16.42 0.37 -18.32
N GLN A 24 -16.51 -0.93 -18.62
CA GLN A 24 -15.89 -1.97 -17.81
C GLN A 24 -14.35 -1.88 -17.79
N GLU A 25 -13.73 -1.42 -18.88
CA GLU A 25 -12.27 -1.16 -18.97
C GLU A 25 -11.82 -0.05 -18.02
N GLU A 26 -12.48 1.11 -18.05
CA GLU A 26 -12.20 2.24 -17.17
C GLU A 26 -12.34 1.88 -15.68
N LEU A 27 -13.33 1.04 -15.35
CA LEU A 27 -13.53 0.55 -13.99
C LEU A 27 -12.43 -0.43 -13.56
N ALA A 28 -11.92 -1.25 -14.48
CA ALA A 28 -10.81 -2.15 -14.22
C ALA A 28 -9.51 -1.37 -14.00
N GLU A 29 -9.26 -0.32 -14.78
CA GLU A 29 -8.11 0.58 -14.61
C GLU A 29 -8.16 1.35 -13.28
N MET A 30 -9.34 1.85 -12.88
CA MET A 30 -9.50 2.49 -11.58
C MET A 30 -9.25 1.51 -10.42
N LYS A 31 -9.68 0.26 -10.56
CA LYS A 31 -9.40 -0.77 -9.55
C LYS A 31 -7.91 -1.11 -9.51
N ASP A 32 -7.25 -1.29 -10.66
CA ASP A 32 -5.82 -1.57 -10.73
C ASP A 32 -4.97 -0.52 -10.01
N ARG A 33 -5.26 0.78 -10.21
CA ARG A 33 -4.63 1.87 -9.46
C ARG A 33 -4.84 1.76 -7.95
N VAL A 34 -6.04 1.39 -7.50
CA VAL A 34 -6.33 1.19 -6.07
C VAL A 34 -5.65 -0.08 -5.53
N MET A 35 -5.55 -1.14 -6.33
CA MET A 35 -4.88 -2.38 -5.93
C MET A 35 -3.38 -2.13 -5.70
N THR A 36 -2.71 -1.38 -6.58
CA THR A 36 -1.27 -1.06 -6.44
C THR A 36 -0.95 -0.21 -5.20
N GLU A 37 -1.85 0.70 -4.80
CA GLU A 37 -1.72 1.46 -3.54
C GLU A 37 -1.94 0.57 -2.30
N SER A 38 -2.90 -0.37 -2.35
CA SER A 38 -3.17 -1.27 -1.23
C SER A 38 -2.06 -2.31 -0.99
N GLU A 39 -1.37 -2.75 -2.04
CA GLU A 39 -0.23 -3.67 -1.96
C GLU A 39 1.02 -3.01 -1.32
N SER A 40 1.08 -1.68 -1.29
CA SER A 40 2.16 -0.94 -0.63
C SER A 40 2.05 -0.93 0.90
N ILE A 41 0.85 -1.17 1.45
CA ILE A 41 0.57 -1.10 2.89
C ILE A 41 1.13 -2.32 3.65
N THR A 42 1.44 -3.43 2.96
CA THR A 42 1.92 -4.68 3.58
C THR A 42 3.35 -5.03 3.22
N LYS A 43 4.13 -4.08 2.71
CA LYS A 43 5.55 -4.34 2.42
C LYS A 43 6.35 -4.33 3.72
N LYS A 44 7.08 -5.42 3.95
CA LYS A 44 7.94 -5.61 5.12
C LYS A 44 9.24 -4.85 4.90
N TYR A 45 9.40 -3.72 5.57
CA TYR A 45 10.58 -2.86 5.45
C TYR A 45 11.30 -2.75 6.79
N CYS A 46 12.61 -2.50 6.77
CA CYS A 46 13.38 -2.21 7.97
C CYS A 46 12.79 -1.02 8.73
N SER A 47 12.28 0.01 8.04
CA SER A 47 11.55 1.12 8.63
C SER A 47 10.31 0.73 9.43
N THR A 48 9.65 -0.39 9.08
CA THR A 48 8.47 -0.92 9.78
C THR A 48 8.79 -2.10 10.68
N CYS A 49 10.09 -2.43 10.86
CA CYS A 49 10.55 -3.55 11.65
C CYS A 49 10.79 -3.16 13.11
N LYS A 50 10.23 -3.94 14.04
CA LYS A 50 10.44 -3.79 15.50
C LYS A 50 11.92 -3.74 15.93
N TYR A 51 12.80 -4.40 15.18
CA TYR A 51 14.21 -4.57 15.56
C TYR A 51 15.16 -3.57 14.89
N TYR A 52 14.66 -2.70 14.01
CA TYR A 52 15.50 -1.74 13.34
C TYR A 52 15.65 -0.47 14.18
N ALA A 53 16.89 -0.06 14.43
CA ALA A 53 17.18 1.19 15.14
C ALA A 53 17.33 2.32 14.11
N GLU A 54 16.27 3.09 13.88
CA GLU A 54 16.24 4.15 12.86
C GLU A 54 17.34 5.21 13.06
N TYR A 55 17.63 5.59 14.30
CA TYR A 55 18.62 6.61 14.60
C TYR A 55 20.06 6.17 14.26
N GLU A 56 20.39 4.92 14.54
CA GLU A 56 21.71 4.35 14.27
C GLU A 56 21.80 3.78 12.85
N GLY A 57 20.66 3.49 12.21
CA GLY A 57 20.57 2.87 10.89
C GLY A 57 20.95 1.39 10.88
N VAL A 58 20.82 0.69 12.01
CA VAL A 58 21.29 -0.71 12.17
C VAL A 58 20.17 -1.67 12.57
N CYS A 59 20.32 -2.94 12.21
CA CYS A 59 19.44 -4.01 12.68
C CYS A 59 19.90 -4.54 14.06
N CYS A 60 19.06 -4.46 15.08
CA CYS A 60 19.36 -4.97 16.42
C CYS A 60 18.88 -6.41 16.65
N ASN A 61 18.43 -7.11 15.61
CA ASN A 61 17.95 -8.48 15.73
C ASN A 61 19.11 -9.48 15.74
N GLY A 62 19.42 -10.08 16.89
CA GLY A 62 20.47 -11.09 17.02
C GLY A 62 20.26 -12.37 16.23
N ASP A 63 19.04 -12.64 15.77
CA ASP A 63 18.71 -13.80 14.94
C ASP A 63 18.77 -13.50 13.43
N SER A 64 19.00 -12.22 13.06
CA SER A 64 19.18 -11.79 11.68
C SER A 64 20.64 -11.87 11.28
N GLU A 65 20.89 -12.28 10.04
CA GLU A 65 22.24 -12.23 9.42
C GLU A 65 22.84 -10.82 9.37
N HIS A 66 21.99 -9.79 9.48
CA HIS A 66 22.36 -8.38 9.42
C HIS A 66 22.47 -7.73 10.81
N CYS A 67 22.57 -8.52 11.89
CA CYS A 67 22.71 -7.98 13.24
C CYS A 67 23.93 -7.04 13.34
N ALA A 68 23.69 -5.82 13.82
CA ALA A 68 24.66 -4.72 13.92
C ALA A 68 25.27 -4.24 12.59
N ASP A 69 24.65 -4.58 11.46
CA ASP A 69 25.03 -4.07 10.14
C ASP A 69 24.18 -2.85 9.74
N PHE A 70 24.76 -1.95 8.95
CA PHE A 70 24.05 -0.78 8.43
C PHE A 70 23.10 -1.20 7.30
N ARG A 71 21.80 -0.93 7.48
CA ARG A 71 20.76 -1.30 6.51
C ARG A 71 19.92 -0.09 6.14
N GLY A 72 19.46 -0.02 4.91
CA GLY A 72 18.54 1.01 4.46
C GLY A 72 17.15 0.83 5.05
N LEU A 73 16.36 1.89 5.04
CA LEU A 73 14.96 1.87 5.49
C LEU A 73 14.09 0.98 4.58
N ASP A 74 14.38 0.97 3.28
CA ASP A 74 13.72 0.17 2.26
C ASP A 74 14.22 -1.29 2.18
N ASP A 75 15.24 -1.65 2.97
CA ASP A 75 15.71 -3.04 3.06
C ASP A 75 14.70 -3.92 3.81
N THR A 76 14.86 -5.23 3.70
CA THR A 76 14.07 -6.21 4.45
C THR A 76 14.90 -7.43 4.78
N CYS A 77 14.41 -8.25 5.70
CA CYS A 77 15.02 -9.54 6.02
C CYS A 77 13.94 -10.56 6.41
N GLU A 78 14.29 -11.85 6.35
CA GLU A 78 13.37 -12.95 6.69
C GLU A 78 12.88 -12.89 8.15
N LYS A 79 13.66 -12.22 9.02
CA LYS A 79 13.37 -12.06 10.45
C LYS A 79 12.63 -10.76 10.78
N TRP A 80 12.03 -10.13 9.78
CA TRP A 80 11.18 -8.95 9.98
C TRP A 80 10.01 -9.27 10.93
N LYS A 81 9.72 -8.34 11.83
CA LYS A 81 8.55 -8.38 12.71
C LYS A 81 7.86 -7.03 12.73
N GLU A 82 6.53 -7.06 12.73
CA GLU A 82 5.72 -5.86 12.94
C GLU A 82 5.95 -5.28 14.33
N ASN A 83 5.81 -3.95 14.42
CA ASN A 83 5.78 -3.26 15.69
C ASN A 83 4.37 -3.38 16.28
N GLU A 84 4.19 -4.20 17.31
CA GLU A 84 3.01 -4.14 18.17
C GLU A 84 3.12 -2.86 19.01
N GLU A 85 2.25 -1.87 18.72
CA GLU A 85 2.06 -0.65 19.53
C GLU A 85 1.58 -0.99 20.95
#